data_AF-A0A7J5BVK9-F1
#
_entry.id   AF-A0A7J5BVK9-F1
#
_cell.length_a   1.000
_cell.length_b   1.000
_cell.length_c   1.000
_cell.angle_alpha   90.00
_cell.angle_beta   90.00
_cell.angle_gamma   90.00
#
_symmetry.space_group_name_H-M   'P 1'
#
loop_
_entity.id
_entity.type
_entity.pdbx_description
1 polymer ?
#
loop_
_entity_poly.entity_id
_entity_poly.type
_entity_poly.pdbx_seq_one_letter_code
_entity_poly.pdbx_strand_id
1 'polypeptide(L)'
;MNTTNHNLTCTQTLNKPPGHHPGETDTSRRHRREICQRLIAKYGEPFEAFLTLDNLPTDPDELEPCFIDSYQGTYESEQAIADQILTALGWKQAITHVLSEQAIPEQALNWNYPIILRYIRDGYDVIHRGNTTYLFAK
;
A
#
# COMPACT_ATOMS: atom_id res chain seq x y z
N MET A 1 4.69 24.42 -13.29
CA MET A 1 3.49 24.16 -12.47
C MET A 1 2.48 23.46 -13.36
N ASN A 2 2.33 22.15 -13.19
CA ASN A 2 1.17 21.36 -13.61
C ASN A 2 1.35 19.94 -13.06
N THR A 3 0.80 19.70 -11.87
CA THR A 3 0.63 18.35 -11.31
C THR A 3 -0.81 17.94 -11.57
N THR A 4 -1.00 17.08 -12.57
CA THR A 4 -2.27 16.42 -12.82
C THR A 4 -2.45 15.33 -11.77
N ASN A 5 -3.21 15.62 -10.72
CA ASN A 5 -3.73 14.61 -9.81
C ASN A 5 -4.81 13.80 -10.54
N HIS A 6 -4.52 12.54 -10.84
CA HIS A 6 -5.54 11.53 -11.15
C HIS A 6 -5.64 10.58 -9.96
N ASN A 7 -6.37 11.04 -8.94
CA ASN A 7 -6.94 10.15 -7.92
C ASN A 7 -8.15 9.46 -8.55
N LEU A 8 -7.92 8.28 -9.13
CA LEU A 8 -8.99 7.29 -9.32
C LEU A 8 -8.83 6.28 -8.18
N THR A 9 -9.50 6.60 -7.07
CA THR A 9 -9.55 5.74 -5.90
C THR A 9 -10.28 4.44 -6.28
N CYS A 10 -9.68 3.30 -5.96
CA CYS A 10 -10.25 1.96 -6.18
C CYS A 10 -11.55 1.71 -5.37
N THR A 11 -11.99 2.71 -4.59
CA THR A 11 -13.23 2.71 -3.83
C THR A 11 -14.41 3.20 -4.68
N GLN A 12 -14.94 2.37 -5.58
CA GLN A 12 -16.27 2.65 -6.11
C GLN A 12 -17.08 1.42 -6.51
N THR A 13 -17.21 0.47 -5.59
CA THR A 13 -18.40 -0.41 -5.51
C THR A 13 -18.70 -0.78 -4.05
N LEU A 14 -19.08 0.20 -3.24
CA LEU A 14 -19.69 -0.06 -1.93
C LEU A 14 -21.20 0.18 -2.03
N ASN A 15 -21.97 -0.88 -2.32
CA ASN A 15 -23.33 -1.11 -1.80
C ASN A 15 -23.93 -2.42 -2.36
N LYS A 16 -23.74 -3.52 -1.64
CA LYS A 16 -24.69 -4.66 -1.65
C LYS A 16 -24.63 -5.39 -0.30
N PRO A 17 -25.78 -5.72 0.33
CA PRO A 17 -25.81 -6.37 1.65
C PRO A 17 -25.22 -7.81 1.57
N PRO A 18 -24.89 -8.44 2.72
CA PRO A 18 -24.31 -9.78 2.75
C PRO A 18 -25.37 -10.82 2.35
N GLY A 19 -25.54 -10.99 1.04
CA GLY A 19 -26.32 -12.05 0.44
C GLY A 19 -25.40 -13.23 0.17
N HIS A 20 -25.69 -14.35 0.81
CA HIS A 20 -25.18 -15.67 0.46
C HIS A 20 -25.25 -15.87 -1.07
N HIS A 21 -24.12 -15.78 -1.79
CA HIS A 21 -24.06 -16.00 -3.23
C HIS A 21 -24.02 -17.51 -3.51
N PRO A 22 -25.12 -18.13 -3.99
CA PRO A 22 -25.09 -19.50 -4.44
C PRO A 22 -24.56 -19.48 -5.89
N GLY A 23 -23.37 -20.05 -6.11
CA GLY A 23 -22.92 -20.41 -7.46
C GLY A 23 -21.79 -19.56 -8.03
N GLU A 24 -20.62 -19.60 -7.39
CA GLU A 24 -19.38 -19.38 -8.14
C GLU A 24 -19.16 -20.63 -9.02
N THR A 25 -19.26 -20.45 -10.34
CA THR A 25 -19.16 -21.57 -11.28
C THR A 25 -17.73 -22.12 -11.33
N ASP A 26 -17.55 -23.41 -11.67
CA ASP A 26 -16.21 -23.99 -11.85
C ASP A 26 -15.37 -23.20 -12.87
N THR A 27 -16.01 -22.67 -13.91
CA THR A 27 -15.39 -21.81 -14.92
C THR A 27 -14.86 -20.50 -14.31
N SER A 28 -15.64 -19.83 -13.46
CA SER A 28 -15.21 -18.59 -12.79
C SER A 28 -14.01 -18.81 -11.87
N ARG A 29 -14.01 -19.90 -11.09
CA ARG A 29 -12.87 -20.26 -10.23
C ARG A 29 -11.61 -20.58 -11.03
N ARG A 30 -11.77 -21.33 -12.12
CA ARG A 30 -10.68 -21.69 -13.01
C ARG A 30 -10.04 -20.43 -13.61
N HIS A 31 -10.87 -19.54 -14.15
CA HIS A 31 -10.42 -18.29 -14.74
C HIS A 31 -9.66 -17.40 -13.73
N ARG A 32 -10.21 -17.23 -12.52
CA ARG A 32 -9.53 -16.48 -11.45
C ARG A 32 -8.17 -17.08 -11.09
N ARG A 33 -8.09 -18.41 -10.97
CA ARG A 33 -6.84 -19.11 -10.68
C ARG A 33 -5.81 -18.93 -11.80
N GLU A 34 -6.22 -19.00 -13.06
CA GLU A 34 -5.32 -18.79 -14.21
C GLU A 34 -4.75 -17.36 -14.22
N ILE A 35 -5.59 -16.36 -13.95
CA ILE A 35 -5.14 -14.97 -13.81
C ILE A 35 -4.19 -14.82 -12.63
N CYS A 36 -4.54 -15.30 -11.44
CA CYS A 36 -3.65 -15.23 -10.28
C CYS A 36 -2.31 -15.91 -10.55
N GLN A 37 -2.28 -17.09 -11.16
CA GLN A 37 -1.04 -17.78 -11.51
C GLN A 37 -0.18 -16.97 -12.49
N ARG A 38 -0.79 -16.39 -13.52
CA ARG A 38 -0.11 -15.50 -14.48
C ARG A 38 0.48 -14.28 -13.78
N LEU A 39 -0.27 -13.65 -12.88
CA LEU A 39 0.15 -12.43 -12.19
C LEU A 39 1.21 -12.69 -11.12
N ILE A 40 1.10 -13.81 -10.39
CA ILE A 40 2.17 -14.28 -9.48
C ILE A 40 3.45 -14.54 -10.28
N ALA A 41 3.37 -15.21 -11.44
CA ALA A 41 4.54 -15.44 -12.29
C ALA A 41 5.15 -14.14 -12.83
N LYS A 42 4.34 -13.10 -13.05
CA LYS A 42 4.77 -11.80 -13.57
C LYS A 42 5.37 -10.89 -12.49
N TYR A 43 4.74 -10.80 -11.33
CA TYR A 43 5.02 -9.80 -10.30
C TYR A 43 5.64 -10.39 -9.03
N GLY A 44 5.58 -11.71 -8.84
CA GLY A 44 6.20 -12.40 -7.72
C GLY A 44 5.57 -12.10 -6.37
N GLU A 45 6.41 -12.07 -5.33
CA GLU A 45 5.98 -11.91 -3.93
C GLU A 45 5.14 -10.66 -3.63
N PRO A 46 5.38 -9.46 -4.23
CA PRO A 46 4.50 -8.31 -4.07
C PRO A 46 3.04 -8.63 -4.43
N PHE A 47 2.81 -9.38 -5.51
CA PHE A 47 1.46 -9.73 -5.92
C PHE A 47 0.86 -10.81 -5.01
N GLU A 48 1.67 -11.75 -4.54
CA GLU A 48 1.22 -12.69 -3.50
C GLU A 48 0.81 -11.97 -2.20
N ALA A 49 1.52 -10.92 -1.81
CA ALA A 49 1.17 -10.08 -0.67
C ALA A 49 -0.12 -9.28 -0.93
N PHE A 50 -0.28 -8.74 -2.13
CA PHE A 50 -1.52 -8.07 -2.54
C PHE A 50 -2.74 -8.99 -2.40
N LEU A 51 -2.61 -10.27 -2.77
CA LEU A 51 -3.70 -11.24 -2.65
C LEU A 51 -4.13 -11.56 -1.20
N THR A 52 -3.44 -11.03 -0.18
CA THR A 52 -3.87 -11.15 1.23
C THR A 52 -4.67 -9.96 1.73
N LEU A 53 -4.90 -8.93 0.90
CA LEU A 53 -5.72 -7.78 1.26
C LEU A 53 -7.20 -8.18 1.37
N ASP A 54 -7.92 -7.55 2.31
CA ASP A 54 -9.34 -7.85 2.55
C ASP A 54 -10.25 -7.32 1.43
N ASN A 55 -9.85 -6.23 0.77
CA ASN A 55 -10.68 -5.49 -0.20
C ASN A 55 -10.27 -5.75 -1.65
N LEU A 56 -10.09 -7.02 -2.02
CA LEU A 56 -9.75 -7.39 -3.39
C LEU A 56 -10.94 -7.24 -4.35
N PRO A 57 -10.69 -6.86 -5.63
CA PRO A 57 -11.74 -6.83 -6.63
C PRO A 57 -12.32 -8.24 -6.84
N THR A 58 -13.65 -8.31 -7.00
CA THR A 58 -14.31 -9.59 -7.26
C THR A 58 -14.03 -10.09 -8.67
N ASP A 59 -13.95 -9.16 -9.63
CA ASP A 59 -13.60 -9.45 -11.02
C ASP A 59 -12.09 -9.80 -11.12
N PRO A 60 -11.73 -11.00 -11.61
CA PRO A 60 -10.34 -11.37 -11.84
C PRO A 60 -9.57 -10.43 -12.77
N ASP A 61 -10.22 -9.84 -13.77
CA ASP A 61 -9.55 -8.97 -14.76
C ASP A 61 -9.12 -7.62 -14.15
N GLU A 62 -9.75 -7.22 -13.04
CA GLU A 62 -9.43 -6.00 -12.28
C GLU A 62 -8.28 -6.19 -11.27
N LEU A 63 -7.79 -7.42 -11.06
CA LEU A 63 -6.71 -7.68 -10.10
C LEU A 63 -5.39 -7.01 -10.50
N GLU A 64 -5.05 -7.02 -11.78
CA GLU A 64 -3.79 -6.46 -12.28
C GLU A 64 -3.79 -4.92 -12.24
N PRO A 65 -4.81 -4.21 -12.76
CA PRO A 65 -4.93 -2.76 -12.60
C PRO A 65 -4.92 -2.33 -11.13
N CYS A 66 -5.72 -2.97 -10.28
CA CYS A 66 -5.79 -2.65 -8.86
C CYS A 66 -4.45 -2.83 -8.15
N PHE A 67 -3.70 -3.90 -8.47
CA PHE A 67 -2.35 -4.09 -7.96
C PHE A 67 -1.40 -2.96 -8.41
N ILE A 68 -1.39 -2.63 -9.69
CA ILE A 68 -0.50 -1.59 -10.25
C ILE A 68 -0.76 -0.23 -9.60
N ASP A 69 -2.03 0.11 -9.42
CA ASP A 69 -2.42 1.42 -8.87
C ASP A 69 -2.19 1.51 -7.36
N SER A 70 -2.37 0.40 -6.63
CA SER A 70 -2.20 0.38 -5.18
C SER A 70 -0.74 0.20 -4.75
N TYR A 71 0.07 -0.57 -5.47
CA TYR A 71 1.41 -0.94 -5.02
C TYR A 71 2.37 0.26 -4.95
N GLN A 72 2.84 0.57 -3.74
CA GLN A 72 3.72 1.71 -3.46
C GLN A 72 5.19 1.32 -3.31
N GLY A 73 5.47 0.06 -2.98
CA GLY A 73 6.85 -0.42 -2.93
C GLY A 73 7.10 -1.62 -2.01
N THR A 74 8.35 -2.05 -2.03
CA THR A 74 8.91 -3.11 -1.20
C THR A 74 10.01 -2.53 -0.32
N TYR A 75 9.98 -2.90 0.96
CA TYR A 75 10.85 -2.34 1.98
C TYR A 75 11.36 -3.45 2.90
N GLU A 76 12.54 -3.25 3.49
CA GLU A 76 13.12 -4.19 4.46
C GLU A 76 12.39 -4.17 5.81
N SER A 77 11.72 -3.06 6.13
CA SER A 77 10.99 -2.92 7.39
C SER A 77 9.97 -1.78 7.32
N GLU A 78 9.07 -1.76 8.29
CA GLU A 78 8.17 -0.63 8.52
C GLU A 78 8.92 0.67 8.82
N GLN A 79 10.06 0.59 9.50
CA GLN A 79 10.86 1.78 9.78
C GLN A 79 11.40 2.38 8.48
N ALA A 80 11.83 1.55 7.53
CA ALA A 80 12.23 2.01 6.20
C ALA A 80 11.07 2.68 5.44
N ILE A 81 9.83 2.19 5.61
CA ILE A 81 8.62 2.85 5.08
C ILE A 81 8.45 4.22 5.70
N ALA A 82 8.52 4.32 7.04
CA ALA A 82 8.39 5.60 7.73
C ALA A 82 9.46 6.60 7.27
N ASP A 83 10.71 6.16 7.17
CA ASP A 83 11.81 6.98 6.68
C ASP A 83 11.59 7.49 5.26
N GLN A 84 11.10 6.62 4.37
CA GLN A 84 10.77 6.99 3.00
C GLN A 84 9.65 8.01 2.95
N ILE A 85 8.56 7.80 3.70
CA ILE A 85 7.40 8.71 3.71
C ILE A 85 7.76 10.07 4.30
N LEU A 86 8.49 10.11 5.42
CA LEU A 86 8.97 11.36 6.01
C LEU A 86 9.87 12.15 5.05
N THR A 87 10.66 11.45 4.24
CA THR A 87 11.52 12.06 3.22
C THR A 87 10.69 12.57 2.05
N ALA A 88 9.76 11.75 1.53
CA ALA A 88 8.89 12.11 0.41
C ALA A 88 7.98 13.32 0.72
N LEU A 89 7.53 13.45 1.97
CA LEU A 89 6.75 14.59 2.44
C LEU A 89 7.62 15.82 2.76
N GLY A 90 8.95 15.71 2.71
CA GLY A 90 9.88 16.80 3.02
C GLY A 90 10.00 17.11 4.52
N TRP A 91 9.41 16.29 5.40
CA TRP A 91 9.39 16.56 6.84
C TRP A 91 10.78 16.53 7.46
N LYS A 92 11.64 15.61 7.01
CA LYS A 92 13.04 15.56 7.46
C LYS A 92 13.77 16.87 7.15
N GLN A 93 13.66 17.36 5.91
CA GLN A 93 14.29 18.61 5.50
C GLN A 93 13.73 19.82 6.26
N ALA A 94 12.41 19.87 6.46
CA ALA A 94 11.75 20.95 7.20
C ALA A 94 12.23 21.02 8.67
N ILE A 95 12.32 19.87 9.35
CA ILE A 95 12.84 19.82 10.73
C ILE A 95 14.31 20.18 10.79
N THR A 96 15.15 19.65 9.89
CA THR A 96 16.58 20.00 9.82
C THR A 96 16.78 21.52 9.64
N HIS A 97 15.96 22.15 8.80
CA HIS A 97 16.01 23.59 8.59
C HIS A 97 15.71 24.37 9.88
N VAL A 98 14.60 24.04 10.57
CA VAL A 98 14.22 24.69 11.84
C VAL A 98 15.29 24.50 12.92
N LEU A 99 15.84 23.28 13.05
CA LEU A 99 16.89 22.99 14.01
C LEU A 99 18.13 23.87 13.78
N SER A 100 18.55 23.98 12.52
CA SER A 100 19.69 24.81 12.13
C SER A 100 19.43 26.30 12.36
N GLU A 101 18.27 26.81 11.99
CA GLU A 101 17.93 28.24 12.13
C GLU A 101 17.87 28.69 13.60
N GLN A 102 17.42 27.79 14.49
CA GLN A 102 17.26 28.09 15.91
C GLN A 102 18.44 27.61 16.76
N ALA A 103 19.52 27.14 16.14
CA ALA A 103 20.69 26.55 16.81
C ALA A 103 20.34 25.45 17.84
N ILE A 104 19.28 24.68 17.55
CA ILE A 104 18.84 23.56 18.39
C ILE A 104 19.70 22.34 18.03
N PRO A 105 20.32 21.64 19.00
CA PRO A 105 21.06 20.42 18.73
C PRO A 105 20.17 19.35 18.07
N GLU A 106 20.66 18.65 17.05
CA GLU A 106 19.87 17.64 16.32
C GLU A 106 19.29 16.56 17.24
N GLN A 107 20.07 16.16 18.23
CA GLN A 107 19.73 15.18 19.26
C GLN A 107 18.69 15.65 20.28
N ALA A 108 18.26 16.91 20.23
CA ALA A 108 17.18 17.42 21.07
C ALA A 108 15.79 16.96 20.59
N LEU A 109 15.65 16.56 19.31
CA LEU A 109 14.40 16.07 18.74
C LEU A 109 14.55 14.63 18.25
N ASN A 110 13.55 13.80 18.53
CA ASN A 110 13.48 12.43 18.05
C ASN A 110 12.13 12.19 17.37
N TRP A 111 12.16 11.48 16.23
CA TRP A 111 10.94 11.07 15.55
C TRP A 111 10.18 10.04 16.38
N ASN A 112 8.90 10.28 16.62
CA ASN A 112 8.03 9.31 17.26
C ASN A 112 7.52 8.30 16.21
N TYR A 113 8.37 7.32 15.88
CA TYR A 113 8.06 6.27 14.90
C TYR A 113 6.73 5.55 15.18
N PRO A 114 6.36 5.17 16.42
CA PRO A 114 5.06 4.57 16.69
C PRO A 114 3.87 5.40 16.19
N ILE A 115 3.90 6.73 16.37
CA ILE A 115 2.84 7.61 15.88
C ILE A 115 2.85 7.70 14.34
N ILE A 116 4.04 7.82 13.75
CA ILE A 116 4.21 7.89 12.29
C ILE A 116 3.71 6.60 11.64
N LEU A 117 4.06 5.44 12.18
CA LEU A 117 3.60 4.14 11.68
C LEU A 117 2.10 3.98 11.80
N ARG A 118 1.47 4.51 12.85
CA ARG A 118 0.01 4.56 12.94
C ARG A 118 -0.58 5.41 11.80
N TYR A 119 -0.06 6.61 11.58
CA TYR A 119 -0.48 7.48 10.47
C TYR A 119 -0.34 6.78 9.11
N ILE A 120 0.74 6.03 8.90
CA ILE A 120 0.96 5.26 7.67
C ILE A 120 -0.09 4.15 7.54
N ARG A 121 -0.32 3.35 8.58
CA ARG A 121 -1.32 2.27 8.55
C ARG A 121 -2.76 2.76 8.40
N ASP A 122 -3.03 4.02 8.72
CA ASP A 122 -4.36 4.62 8.47
C ASP A 122 -4.59 4.78 6.96
N GLY A 123 -3.58 5.26 6.22
CA GLY A 123 -3.67 5.50 4.77
C GLY A 123 -3.23 4.36 3.84
N TYR A 124 -2.50 3.38 4.37
CA TYR A 124 -1.91 2.29 3.58
C TYR A 124 -2.14 0.93 4.24
N ASP A 125 -2.23 -0.11 3.41
CA ASP A 125 -2.12 -1.49 3.85
C ASP A 125 -0.64 -1.91 3.86
N VAL A 126 -0.19 -2.44 4.99
CA VAL A 126 1.19 -2.85 5.24
C VAL A 126 1.22 -4.35 5.44
N ILE A 127 1.81 -5.08 4.50
CA ILE A 127 1.85 -6.54 4.52
C ILE A 127 3.28 -7.03 4.76
N HIS A 128 3.48 -7.82 5.82
CA HIS A 128 4.76 -8.43 6.14
C HIS A 128 4.83 -9.86 5.63
N ARG A 129 5.90 -10.20 4.90
CA ARG A 129 6.25 -11.59 4.57
C ARG A 129 7.74 -11.81 4.76
N GLY A 130 8.10 -12.65 5.72
CA GLY A 130 9.50 -12.85 6.11
C GLY A 130 10.14 -11.54 6.58
N ASN A 131 11.25 -11.17 5.95
CA ASN A 131 11.99 -9.93 6.24
C ASN A 131 11.62 -8.78 5.28
N THR A 132 10.52 -8.93 4.56
CA THR A 132 10.09 -7.97 3.54
C THR A 132 8.73 -7.41 3.92
N THR A 133 8.57 -6.10 3.72
CA THR A 133 7.33 -5.37 3.94
C THR A 133 6.87 -4.74 2.64
N TYR A 134 5.62 -5.01 2.27
CA TYR A 134 4.97 -4.51 1.06
C TYR A 134 3.95 -3.43 1.45
N LEU A 135 3.95 -2.33 0.70
CA LEU A 135 3.06 -1.18 0.95
C LEU A 135 2.06 -1.03 -0.20
N PHE A 136 0.78 -0.94 0.15
CA PHE A 136 -0.30 -0.70 -0.79
C PHE A 136 -1.13 0.50 -0.34
N ALA A 137 -1.49 1.39 -1.27
CA ALA A 137 -2.47 2.44 -1.02
C ALA A 137 -3.87 1.84 -0.90
N LYS A 138 -4.66 2.35 0.05
CA LYS A 138 -6.06 1.97 0.24
C LYS A 138 -7.01 2.65 -0.75
#